data_AF-A0A2H0RXV3-F1
#
_entry.id   AF-A0A2H0RXV3-F1
#
_cell.length_a   1.000
_cell.length_b   1.000
_cell.length_c   1.000
_cell.angle_alpha   90.00
_cell.angle_beta   90.00
_cell.angle_gamma   90.00
#
_symmetry.space_group_name_H-M   'P 1'
#
loop_
_entity.id
_entity.type
_entity.pdbx_description
1 polymer ?
#
loop_
_entity_poly.entity_id
_entity_poly.type
_entity_poly.pdbx_seq_one_letter_code
_entity_poly.pdbx_strand_id
1 'polypeptide(L)'
;MSPLKTISFEELRTRNESALNRVQYTPEVDVSTLTAYQRGRIQRLLSDRASLEDLASTQSQREAYGTEQWHESFVRLRDTTHYPDSTLEGDRLREHIWNAMPNSRFKRFQEAFCHPHQFIVPACNIDAKNTVTFVGNPEWNSMSLEPCLVSADRIPDELAADLHLVEFDESDTGNPYKRLQKKAQPEAIATLKKIWESAVPLQKRNHRLLSVQLPTDSVEARYAGTAGPDEAVVGSILYTREEENGRQNARNGNGKPRQLTVQHFDSVYGAHRKTLHETQSYGKEIEKLTALQGEVKALNGRLNRDWKQATPEAEKEAMRSEANTLILACRELLSACENKFKVQAHDLLGEIVDLKDKSDKTNVGASLAKMVAIINRLQSRFEEMYPKGGFNQQDHMVLETHIQQHEQTMRRFRDALQTNAGVVNDRLELFGSRDLSSKQTEGQSGGVLGRLRANPDDLRANIRLQPFLPYADKIRGKYEGLNSALRSRDLSASQDAIVQMHVIGKFQAVRTCFERVKEYIIDGENIPVSRIRDFVHRMNEVFSTLQIFPDHTVASYQDAFVHIRDELQRIEHGLAHYAGKDTDVGERTEMYGSLKKYIEQHNIEEILSTLP
;
A
#
# COMPACT_ATOMS: atom_id res chain seq x y z
N MET A 1 -18.60 -0.66 -5.05
CA MET A 1 -18.74 -2.11 -5.27
C MET A 1 -18.04 -2.83 -4.12
N SER A 2 -18.53 -4.00 -3.67
CA SER A 2 -17.80 -4.79 -2.67
C SER A 2 -16.44 -5.23 -3.25
N PRO A 3 -15.35 -5.24 -2.46
CA PRO A 3 -14.03 -5.61 -2.97
C PRO A 3 -14.05 -7.03 -3.54
N LEU A 4 -13.46 -7.21 -4.73
CA LEU A 4 -13.36 -8.51 -5.39
C LEU A 4 -12.46 -9.42 -4.54
N LYS A 5 -13.04 -10.44 -3.92
CA LYS A 5 -12.27 -11.43 -3.16
C LYS A 5 -11.46 -12.29 -4.12
N THR A 6 -10.14 -12.18 -4.02
CA THR A 6 -9.20 -13.06 -4.75
C THR A 6 -9.36 -14.50 -4.25
N ILE A 7 -9.43 -15.46 -5.18
CA ILE A 7 -9.59 -16.89 -4.89
C ILE A 7 -8.35 -17.62 -5.40
N SER A 8 -7.82 -18.55 -4.60
CA SER A 8 -6.65 -19.35 -4.95
C SER A 8 -7.00 -20.53 -5.85
N PHE A 9 -6.01 -21.07 -6.57
CA PHE A 9 -6.17 -22.33 -7.29
C PHE A 9 -6.57 -23.47 -6.35
N GLU A 10 -6.03 -23.48 -5.13
CA GLU A 10 -6.32 -24.50 -4.11
C GLU A 10 -7.77 -24.48 -3.63
N GLU A 11 -8.34 -23.29 -3.44
CA GLU A 11 -9.76 -23.14 -3.12
C GLU A 11 -10.65 -23.66 -4.25
N LEU A 12 -10.28 -23.40 -5.52
CA LEU A 12 -11.03 -23.91 -6.67
C LEU A 12 -10.90 -25.43 -6.81
N ARG A 13 -9.72 -26.00 -6.56
CA ARG A 13 -9.53 -27.46 -6.48
C ARG A 13 -10.43 -28.07 -5.42
N THR A 14 -10.42 -27.51 -4.21
CA THR A 14 -11.25 -28.00 -3.09
C THR A 14 -12.75 -27.95 -3.44
N ARG A 15 -13.21 -26.89 -4.12
CA ARG A 15 -14.59 -26.78 -4.60
C ARG A 15 -14.90 -27.83 -5.66
N ASN A 16 -14.00 -28.06 -6.61
CA ASN A 16 -14.14 -29.07 -7.66
C ASN A 16 -14.17 -30.49 -7.07
N GLU A 17 -13.25 -30.81 -6.16
CA GLU A 17 -13.20 -32.10 -5.45
C GLU A 17 -14.46 -32.34 -4.61
N SER A 18 -14.92 -31.31 -3.88
CA SER A 18 -16.19 -31.38 -3.16
C SER A 18 -17.37 -31.65 -4.09
N ALA A 19 -17.36 -31.08 -5.30
CA ALA A 19 -18.40 -31.31 -6.31
C ALA A 19 -18.32 -32.73 -6.90
N LEU A 20 -17.13 -33.26 -7.14
CA LEU A 20 -16.89 -34.65 -7.57
C LEU A 20 -17.37 -35.65 -6.51
N ASN A 21 -17.05 -35.40 -5.24
CA ASN A 21 -17.50 -36.23 -4.11
C ASN A 21 -19.04 -36.24 -3.98
N ARG A 22 -19.71 -35.10 -4.21
CA ARG A 22 -21.18 -35.01 -4.19
C ARG A 22 -21.86 -35.81 -5.31
N VAL A 23 -21.17 -36.05 -6.42
CA VAL A 23 -21.66 -36.93 -7.50
C VAL A 23 -21.14 -38.36 -7.36
N GLN A 24 -20.62 -38.72 -6.18
CA GLN A 24 -20.13 -40.05 -5.82
C GLN A 24 -18.99 -40.55 -6.72
N TYR A 25 -18.19 -39.63 -7.27
CA TYR A 25 -17.01 -40.00 -8.02
C TYR A 25 -15.82 -40.22 -7.09
N THR A 26 -15.16 -41.37 -7.20
CA THR A 26 -13.79 -41.60 -6.76
C THR A 26 -13.00 -42.20 -7.93
N PRO A 27 -11.66 -42.16 -7.92
CA PRO A 27 -10.85 -42.74 -9.00
C PRO A 27 -11.10 -44.24 -9.24
N GLU A 28 -11.64 -44.94 -8.25
CA GLU A 28 -11.89 -46.39 -8.24
C GLU A 28 -13.33 -46.76 -8.63
N VAL A 29 -14.23 -45.79 -8.75
CA VAL A 29 -15.64 -46.04 -9.12
C VAL A 29 -15.71 -46.43 -10.60
N ASP A 30 -16.38 -47.56 -10.88
CA ASP A 30 -16.74 -47.93 -12.25
C ASP A 30 -17.80 -46.96 -12.79
N VAL A 31 -17.32 -45.96 -13.53
CA VAL A 31 -18.12 -44.90 -14.14
C VAL A 31 -19.22 -45.45 -15.06
N SER A 32 -19.07 -46.68 -15.59
CA SER A 32 -20.08 -47.31 -16.46
C SER A 32 -21.38 -47.66 -15.72
N THR A 33 -21.31 -47.83 -14.39
CA THR A 33 -22.47 -48.12 -13.53
C THR A 33 -23.30 -46.89 -13.17
N LEU A 34 -22.82 -45.69 -13.51
CA LEU A 34 -23.47 -44.42 -13.19
C LEU A 34 -24.48 -43.98 -14.25
N THR A 35 -25.48 -43.20 -13.82
CA THR A 35 -26.49 -42.62 -14.74
C THR A 35 -25.84 -41.72 -15.80
N ALA A 36 -26.45 -41.61 -16.99
CA ALA A 36 -25.93 -40.75 -18.06
C ALA A 36 -25.74 -39.28 -17.61
N TYR A 37 -26.65 -38.78 -16.76
CA TYR A 37 -26.54 -37.45 -16.17
C TYR A 37 -25.32 -37.32 -15.26
N GLN A 38 -25.08 -38.29 -14.35
CA GLN A 38 -23.90 -38.30 -13.48
C GLN A 38 -22.61 -38.40 -14.29
N ARG A 39 -22.55 -39.30 -15.29
CA ARG A 39 -21.40 -39.42 -16.20
C ARG A 39 -21.09 -38.10 -16.89
N GLY A 40 -22.09 -37.44 -17.46
CA GLY A 40 -21.90 -36.14 -18.13
C GLY A 40 -21.51 -35.00 -17.19
N ARG A 41 -21.86 -35.08 -15.90
CA ARG A 41 -21.43 -34.11 -14.88
C ARG A 41 -20.01 -34.38 -14.39
N ILE A 42 -19.63 -35.64 -14.18
CA ILE A 42 -18.27 -36.05 -13.82
C ILE A 42 -17.30 -35.65 -14.93
N GLN A 43 -17.62 -35.93 -16.19
CA GLN A 43 -16.78 -35.55 -17.32
C GLN A 43 -16.55 -34.04 -17.39
N ARG A 44 -17.59 -33.23 -17.15
CA ARG A 44 -17.46 -31.77 -17.06
C ARG A 44 -16.54 -31.35 -15.91
N LEU A 45 -16.75 -31.86 -14.71
CA LEU A 45 -15.92 -31.51 -13.55
C LEU A 45 -14.45 -31.92 -13.72
N LEU A 46 -14.18 -33.07 -14.35
CA LEU A 46 -12.82 -33.51 -14.69
C LEU A 46 -12.18 -32.62 -15.77
N SER A 47 -12.96 -32.20 -16.77
CA SER A 47 -12.50 -31.24 -17.78
C SER A 47 -12.20 -29.87 -17.16
N ASP A 48 -13.04 -29.41 -16.24
CA ASP A 48 -12.83 -28.16 -15.48
C ASP A 48 -11.56 -28.27 -14.63
N ARG A 49 -11.32 -29.43 -13.99
CA ARG A 49 -10.10 -29.70 -13.22
C ARG A 49 -8.86 -29.68 -14.12
N ALA A 50 -8.89 -30.33 -15.28
CA ALA A 50 -7.77 -30.32 -16.23
C ALA A 50 -7.46 -28.88 -16.69
N SER A 51 -8.49 -28.12 -17.05
CA SER A 51 -8.35 -26.72 -17.45
C SER A 51 -7.79 -25.84 -16.32
N LEU A 52 -8.14 -26.13 -15.06
CA LEU A 52 -7.59 -25.45 -13.89
C LEU A 52 -6.09 -25.76 -13.69
N GLU A 53 -5.66 -27.00 -13.91
CA GLU A 53 -4.24 -27.36 -13.81
C GLU A 53 -3.41 -26.77 -14.96
N ASP A 54 -3.96 -26.75 -16.18
CA ASP A 54 -3.34 -26.07 -17.32
C ASP A 54 -3.15 -24.58 -17.02
N LEU A 55 -4.15 -23.93 -16.41
CA LEU A 55 -4.11 -22.54 -16.01
C LEU A 55 -3.11 -22.27 -14.86
N ALA A 56 -2.92 -23.23 -13.96
CA ALA A 56 -1.96 -23.15 -12.87
C ALA A 56 -0.51 -23.44 -13.31
N SER A 57 -0.32 -23.95 -14.54
CA SER A 57 0.99 -24.27 -15.09
C SER A 57 1.79 -23.01 -15.43
N THR A 58 3.08 -23.02 -15.10
CA THR A 58 4.04 -21.96 -15.43
C THR A 58 4.90 -22.32 -16.65
N GLN A 59 4.56 -23.39 -17.37
CA GLN A 59 5.34 -23.92 -18.49
C GLN A 59 5.51 -22.90 -19.63
N SER A 60 4.44 -22.23 -20.02
CA SER A 60 4.45 -21.23 -21.10
C SER A 60 5.41 -20.07 -20.83
N GLN A 61 5.59 -19.70 -19.56
CA GLN A 61 6.53 -18.64 -19.16
C GLN A 61 8.00 -19.08 -19.35
N ARG A 62 8.31 -20.37 -19.12
CA ARG A 62 9.65 -20.91 -19.38
C ARG A 62 9.94 -21.02 -20.86
N GLU A 63 8.96 -21.47 -21.63
CA GLU A 63 9.06 -21.57 -23.09
C GLU A 63 9.28 -20.19 -23.73
N ALA A 64 8.55 -19.17 -23.27
CA ALA A 64 8.70 -17.79 -23.74
C ALA A 64 10.09 -17.21 -23.44
N TYR A 65 10.72 -17.58 -22.31
CA TYR A 65 12.09 -17.16 -21.98
C TYR A 65 13.15 -17.93 -22.80
N GLY A 66 12.84 -19.17 -23.21
CA GLY A 66 13.79 -20.10 -23.80
C GLY A 66 14.25 -21.13 -22.77
N THR A 67 13.72 -22.36 -22.88
CA THR A 67 13.90 -23.44 -21.89
C THR A 67 15.37 -23.77 -21.61
N GLU A 68 16.20 -23.88 -22.64
CA GLU A 68 17.63 -24.20 -22.49
C GLU A 68 18.36 -23.08 -21.74
N GLN A 69 18.22 -21.83 -22.19
CA GLN A 69 18.80 -20.65 -21.55
C GLN A 69 18.34 -20.51 -20.09
N TRP A 70 17.07 -20.82 -19.81
CA TRP A 70 16.51 -20.80 -18.46
C TRP A 70 17.22 -21.80 -17.55
N HIS A 71 17.41 -23.04 -18.01
CA HIS A 71 18.07 -24.10 -17.24
C HIS A 71 19.57 -23.85 -17.04
N GLU A 72 20.23 -23.19 -17.99
CA GLU A 72 21.64 -22.80 -17.84
C GLU A 72 21.80 -21.68 -16.80
N SER A 73 20.86 -20.73 -16.76
CA SER A 73 20.98 -19.51 -15.96
C SER A 73 20.37 -19.62 -14.56
N PHE A 74 19.35 -20.46 -14.37
CA PHE A 74 18.55 -20.50 -13.16
C PHE A 74 18.31 -21.93 -12.66
N VAL A 75 18.22 -22.04 -11.33
CA VAL A 75 17.83 -23.25 -10.63
C VAL A 75 16.49 -23.03 -9.94
N ARG A 76 15.56 -23.95 -10.15
CA ARG A 76 14.30 -24.00 -9.42
C ARG A 76 14.50 -24.64 -8.06
N LEU A 77 14.10 -23.97 -6.99
CA LEU A 77 14.33 -24.47 -5.63
C LEU A 77 13.63 -25.81 -5.35
N ARG A 78 12.43 -26.03 -5.90
CA ARG A 78 11.73 -27.32 -5.74
C ARG A 78 12.55 -28.50 -6.27
N ASP A 79 13.32 -28.28 -7.32
CA ASP A 79 14.08 -29.34 -7.99
C ASP A 79 15.43 -29.58 -7.28
N THR A 80 15.76 -28.75 -6.29
CA THR A 80 16.93 -28.91 -5.43
C THR A 80 16.59 -29.70 -4.18
N THR A 81 16.98 -30.97 -4.12
CA THR A 81 16.83 -31.83 -2.93
C THR A 81 18.15 -32.20 -2.28
N HIS A 82 19.22 -32.25 -3.06
CA HIS A 82 20.57 -32.60 -2.62
C HIS A 82 21.60 -31.81 -3.43
N TYR A 83 22.72 -31.45 -2.81
CA TYR A 83 23.89 -30.84 -3.45
C TYR A 83 25.14 -31.64 -3.01
N PRO A 84 26.03 -32.06 -3.94
CA PRO A 84 27.09 -33.03 -3.63
C PRO A 84 27.99 -32.67 -2.44
N ASP A 85 28.33 -31.39 -2.30
CA ASP A 85 29.25 -30.90 -1.26
C ASP A 85 28.51 -30.26 -0.07
N SER A 86 27.17 -30.23 -0.07
CA SER A 86 26.37 -29.63 1.01
C SER A 86 26.10 -30.62 2.13
N THR A 87 26.18 -30.16 3.39
CA THR A 87 25.73 -30.96 4.55
C THR A 87 24.22 -30.79 4.83
N LEU A 88 23.56 -29.89 4.09
CA LEU A 88 22.12 -29.64 4.17
C LEU A 88 21.40 -30.36 3.03
N GLU A 89 20.19 -30.85 3.29
CA GLU A 89 19.33 -31.52 2.31
C GLU A 89 17.87 -31.06 2.42
N GLY A 90 17.09 -31.36 1.39
CA GLY A 90 15.64 -31.12 1.35
C GLY A 90 15.27 -29.65 1.58
N ASP A 91 14.26 -29.41 2.41
CA ASP A 91 13.73 -28.06 2.65
C ASP A 91 14.74 -27.13 3.35
N ARG A 92 15.61 -27.68 4.22
CA ARG A 92 16.68 -26.88 4.87
C ARG A 92 17.68 -26.35 3.85
N LEU A 93 18.04 -27.17 2.87
CA LEU A 93 18.91 -26.77 1.77
C LEU A 93 18.25 -25.68 0.91
N ARG A 94 16.98 -25.87 0.53
CA ARG A 94 16.22 -24.90 -0.26
C ARG A 94 16.10 -23.55 0.45
N GLU A 95 15.77 -23.56 1.74
CA GLU A 95 15.67 -22.37 2.57
C GLU A 95 17.03 -21.67 2.71
N HIS A 96 18.10 -22.43 2.88
CA HIS A 96 19.47 -21.90 2.96
C HIS A 96 19.89 -21.18 1.66
N ILE A 97 19.65 -21.80 0.51
CA ILE A 97 19.90 -21.19 -0.81
C ILE A 97 19.06 -19.93 -1.00
N TRP A 98 17.77 -19.98 -0.65
CA TRP A 98 16.88 -18.82 -0.75
C TRP A 98 17.34 -17.65 0.13
N ASN A 99 17.76 -17.95 1.36
CA ASN A 99 18.22 -16.96 2.33
C ASN A 99 19.58 -16.37 1.97
N ALA A 100 20.40 -17.07 1.19
CA ALA A 100 21.64 -16.52 0.63
C ALA A 100 21.39 -15.42 -0.41
N MET A 101 20.23 -15.40 -1.10
CA MET A 101 19.89 -14.28 -1.98
C MET A 101 19.65 -13.00 -1.16
N PRO A 102 20.29 -11.86 -1.52
CA PRO A 102 20.07 -10.61 -0.83
C PRO A 102 18.63 -10.10 -1.04
N ASN A 103 18.21 -9.18 -0.16
CA ASN A 103 16.94 -8.48 -0.35
C ASN A 103 17.02 -7.61 -1.61
N SER A 104 16.34 -8.05 -2.67
CA SER A 104 16.41 -7.47 -4.00
C SER A 104 15.04 -7.40 -4.65
N ARG A 105 14.92 -6.60 -5.70
CA ARG A 105 13.71 -6.52 -6.54
C ARG A 105 13.29 -7.92 -7.05
N PHE A 106 14.26 -8.70 -7.52
CA PHE A 106 14.07 -10.07 -8.01
C PHE A 106 13.50 -11.00 -6.94
N LYS A 107 14.11 -11.00 -5.74
CA LYS A 107 13.65 -11.81 -4.61
C LYS A 107 12.22 -11.46 -4.22
N ARG A 108 11.94 -10.16 -4.00
CA ARG A 108 10.63 -9.71 -3.50
C ARG A 108 9.51 -9.88 -4.51
N PHE A 109 9.79 -9.75 -5.80
CA PHE A 109 8.81 -10.04 -6.84
C PHE A 109 8.33 -11.49 -6.76
N GLN A 110 9.26 -12.43 -6.57
CA GLN A 110 8.92 -13.84 -6.40
C GLN A 110 8.14 -14.09 -5.10
N GLU A 111 8.56 -13.49 -3.98
CA GLU A 111 7.80 -13.61 -2.70
C GLU A 111 6.36 -13.08 -2.81
N ALA A 112 6.12 -12.10 -3.68
CA ALA A 112 4.80 -11.55 -3.95
C ALA A 112 3.95 -12.45 -4.87
N PHE A 113 4.47 -12.76 -6.06
CA PHE A 113 3.67 -13.25 -7.18
C PHE A 113 3.96 -14.69 -7.60
N CYS A 114 4.99 -15.33 -7.05
CA CYS A 114 5.31 -16.72 -7.34
C CYS A 114 4.87 -17.60 -6.17
N HIS A 115 4.52 -18.86 -6.46
CA HIS A 115 4.40 -19.84 -5.39
C HIS A 115 5.78 -20.27 -4.91
N PRO A 116 5.99 -20.59 -3.61
CA PRO A 116 7.30 -20.96 -3.08
C PRO A 116 7.97 -22.14 -3.81
N HIS A 117 7.18 -23.09 -4.30
CA HIS A 117 7.67 -24.24 -5.07
C HIS A 117 8.05 -23.89 -6.53
N GLN A 118 7.82 -22.64 -6.95
CA GLN A 118 8.19 -22.08 -8.25
C GLN A 118 9.35 -21.07 -8.12
N PHE A 119 9.84 -20.82 -6.91
CA PHE A 119 10.95 -19.89 -6.70
C PHE A 119 12.20 -20.38 -7.42
N ILE A 120 12.87 -19.42 -8.04
CA ILE A 120 14.08 -19.61 -8.80
C ILE A 120 15.19 -18.73 -8.23
N VAL A 121 16.40 -19.24 -8.35
CA VAL A 121 17.62 -18.55 -8.00
C VAL A 121 18.58 -18.63 -9.20
N PRO A 122 19.51 -17.68 -9.38
CA PRO A 122 20.60 -17.88 -10.32
C PRO A 122 21.33 -19.19 -10.04
N ALA A 123 21.91 -19.81 -11.07
CA ALA A 123 22.74 -20.99 -10.89
C ALA A 123 23.78 -20.76 -9.77
N CYS A 124 23.99 -21.76 -8.91
CA CYS A 124 24.81 -21.60 -7.72
C CYS A 124 25.60 -22.86 -7.38
N ASN A 125 26.73 -22.64 -6.70
CA ASN A 125 27.58 -23.67 -6.13
C ASN A 125 27.55 -23.56 -4.60
N ILE A 126 27.57 -24.70 -3.92
CA ILE A 126 27.54 -24.80 -2.47
C ILE A 126 28.78 -25.58 -2.04
N ASP A 127 29.61 -24.99 -1.18
CA ASP A 127 30.81 -25.64 -0.67
C ASP A 127 30.54 -26.52 0.57
N ALA A 128 31.58 -27.23 1.02
CA ALA A 128 31.55 -28.09 2.22
C ALA A 128 31.21 -27.36 3.54
N LYS A 129 31.27 -26.03 3.56
CA LYS A 129 30.85 -25.19 4.70
C LYS A 129 29.43 -24.65 4.52
N ASN A 130 28.71 -25.13 3.50
CA ASN A 130 27.42 -24.64 3.03
C ASN A 130 27.44 -23.18 2.56
N THR A 131 28.57 -22.64 2.12
CA THR A 131 28.59 -21.29 1.53
C THR A 131 27.97 -21.34 0.14
N VAL A 132 26.90 -20.57 -0.07
CA VAL A 132 26.23 -20.45 -1.37
C VAL A 132 26.92 -19.36 -2.18
N THR A 133 27.37 -19.68 -3.39
CA THR A 133 27.98 -18.74 -4.34
C THR A 133 27.22 -18.78 -5.66
N PHE A 134 26.68 -17.63 -6.08
CA PHE A 134 25.90 -17.52 -7.32
C PHE A 134 26.82 -17.30 -8.52
N VAL A 135 26.61 -18.07 -9.57
CA VAL A 135 27.37 -18.03 -10.83
C VAL A 135 27.15 -16.68 -11.51
N GLY A 136 28.21 -16.11 -12.08
CA GLY A 136 28.15 -14.89 -12.89
C GLY A 136 28.07 -13.58 -12.10
N ASN A 137 28.15 -13.60 -10.77
CA ASN A 137 28.08 -12.40 -9.91
C ASN A 137 26.89 -11.48 -10.24
N PRO A 138 25.65 -11.96 -10.07
CA PRO A 138 24.45 -11.25 -10.49
C PRO A 138 24.32 -9.85 -9.88
N GLU A 139 23.93 -8.88 -10.71
CA GLU A 139 23.55 -7.54 -10.23
C GLU A 139 22.09 -7.54 -9.74
N TRP A 140 21.92 -7.80 -8.45
CA TRP A 140 20.61 -8.05 -7.83
C TRP A 140 19.55 -6.95 -8.00
N ASN A 141 19.97 -5.69 -8.18
CA ASN A 141 19.05 -4.56 -8.30
C ASN A 141 18.53 -4.36 -9.73
N SER A 142 19.28 -4.81 -10.74
CA SER A 142 18.97 -4.64 -12.16
C SER A 142 18.56 -5.96 -12.84
N MET A 143 18.70 -7.09 -12.15
CA MET A 143 18.32 -8.42 -12.63
C MET A 143 16.90 -8.45 -13.23
N SER A 144 16.79 -9.11 -14.38
CA SER A 144 15.53 -9.29 -15.11
C SER A 144 14.56 -10.20 -14.35
N LEU A 145 13.27 -9.87 -14.44
CA LEU A 145 12.13 -10.62 -13.91
C LEU A 145 11.47 -11.50 -14.99
N GLU A 146 11.88 -11.40 -16.26
CA GLU A 146 11.44 -12.29 -17.34
C GLU A 146 11.45 -13.77 -16.94
N PRO A 147 12.51 -14.33 -16.32
CA PRO A 147 12.55 -15.76 -15.99
C PRO A 147 11.66 -16.16 -14.80
N CYS A 148 11.10 -15.21 -14.04
CA CYS A 148 10.27 -15.50 -12.86
C CYS A 148 8.94 -16.18 -13.26
N LEU A 149 8.52 -17.16 -12.47
CA LEU A 149 7.36 -18.01 -12.73
C LEU A 149 6.12 -17.54 -11.95
N VAL A 150 5.44 -16.53 -12.49
CA VAL A 150 4.29 -15.89 -11.85
C VAL A 150 3.08 -16.81 -11.84
N SER A 151 2.33 -16.81 -10.73
CA SER A 151 1.05 -17.51 -10.63
C SER A 151 -0.11 -16.52 -10.63
N ALA A 152 -1.10 -16.74 -11.50
CA ALA A 152 -2.23 -15.81 -11.66
C ALA A 152 -3.06 -15.63 -10.38
N ASP A 153 -3.15 -16.65 -9.53
CA ASP A 153 -3.86 -16.59 -8.25
C ASP A 153 -3.10 -15.83 -7.15
N ARG A 154 -1.82 -15.54 -7.36
CA ARG A 154 -1.00 -14.69 -6.47
C ARG A 154 -1.09 -13.21 -6.82
N ILE A 155 -1.70 -12.86 -7.96
CA ILE A 155 -1.99 -11.47 -8.33
C ILE A 155 -3.36 -11.13 -7.73
N PRO A 156 -3.46 -10.22 -6.74
CA PRO A 156 -4.75 -9.79 -6.21
C PRO A 156 -5.64 -9.19 -7.30
N ASP A 157 -6.95 -9.45 -7.26
CA ASP A 157 -7.90 -8.93 -8.25
C ASP A 157 -7.91 -7.39 -8.23
N GLU A 158 -7.92 -6.76 -7.05
CA GLU A 158 -7.85 -5.30 -6.91
C GLU A 158 -6.55 -4.75 -7.50
N LEU A 159 -5.40 -5.34 -7.18
CA LEU A 159 -4.11 -4.93 -7.76
C LEU A 159 -4.09 -5.06 -9.29
N ALA A 160 -4.69 -6.12 -9.84
CA ALA A 160 -4.73 -6.33 -11.28
C ALA A 160 -5.58 -5.27 -12.00
N ALA A 161 -6.66 -4.83 -11.36
CA ALA A 161 -7.48 -3.73 -11.83
C ALA A 161 -6.77 -2.39 -11.68
N ASP A 162 -6.22 -2.09 -10.50
CA ASP A 162 -5.57 -0.80 -10.20
C ASP A 162 -4.33 -0.53 -11.07
N LEU A 163 -3.61 -1.59 -11.45
CA LEU A 163 -2.46 -1.52 -12.36
C LEU A 163 -2.84 -1.65 -13.84
N HIS A 164 -4.14 -1.72 -14.15
CA HIS A 164 -4.68 -1.96 -15.49
C HIS A 164 -4.04 -3.16 -16.22
N LEU A 165 -3.76 -4.24 -15.49
CA LEU A 165 -3.22 -5.47 -16.09
C LEU A 165 -4.29 -6.18 -16.93
N VAL A 166 -5.53 -6.09 -16.46
CA VAL A 166 -6.72 -6.71 -17.07
C VAL A 166 -7.94 -5.88 -16.73
N GLU A 167 -8.92 -5.86 -17.64
CA GLU A 167 -10.26 -5.30 -17.37
C GLU A 167 -11.20 -6.40 -16.87
N PHE A 168 -11.91 -6.16 -15.76
CA PHE A 168 -12.93 -7.06 -15.25
C PHE A 168 -14.32 -6.55 -15.62
N ASP A 169 -15.09 -7.37 -16.32
CA ASP A 169 -16.45 -7.04 -16.74
C ASP A 169 -17.46 -7.44 -15.66
N GLU A 170 -18.70 -6.96 -15.73
CA GLU A 170 -19.76 -7.36 -14.80
C GLU A 170 -19.93 -8.89 -14.73
N SER A 171 -19.74 -9.58 -15.87
CA SER A 171 -19.84 -11.04 -15.98
C SER A 171 -18.74 -11.80 -15.22
N ASP A 172 -17.64 -11.12 -14.85
CA ASP A 172 -16.51 -11.70 -14.14
C ASP A 172 -16.66 -11.64 -12.62
N THR A 173 -17.49 -10.74 -12.09
CA THR A 173 -17.67 -10.52 -10.65
C THR A 173 -18.04 -11.80 -9.91
N GLY A 174 -18.93 -12.61 -10.50
CA GLY A 174 -19.36 -13.91 -9.98
C GLY A 174 -18.53 -15.11 -10.44
N ASN A 175 -17.51 -14.91 -11.29
CA ASN A 175 -16.77 -16.00 -11.94
C ASN A 175 -15.25 -15.91 -11.69
N PRO A 176 -14.76 -16.49 -10.56
CA PRO A 176 -13.34 -16.45 -10.19
C PRO A 176 -12.43 -17.13 -11.21
N TYR A 177 -12.93 -18.16 -11.92
CA TYR A 177 -12.16 -18.86 -12.93
C TYR A 177 -11.85 -17.96 -14.13
N LYS A 178 -12.84 -17.22 -14.65
CA LYS A 178 -12.62 -16.23 -15.72
C LYS A 178 -11.63 -15.14 -15.31
N ARG A 179 -11.71 -14.65 -14.07
CA ARG A 179 -10.76 -13.67 -13.55
C ARG A 179 -9.32 -14.21 -13.52
N LEU A 180 -9.14 -15.46 -13.10
CA LEU A 180 -7.83 -16.13 -13.16
C LEU A 180 -7.35 -16.32 -14.61
N GLN A 181 -8.24 -16.66 -15.54
CA GLN A 181 -7.90 -16.77 -16.96
C GLN A 181 -7.37 -15.46 -17.53
N LYS A 182 -8.04 -14.33 -17.25
CA LYS A 182 -7.56 -12.99 -17.67
C LYS A 182 -6.18 -12.70 -17.09
N LYS A 183 -5.98 -12.91 -15.77
CA LYS A 183 -4.69 -12.65 -15.10
C LYS A 183 -3.56 -13.59 -15.55
N ALA A 184 -3.87 -14.78 -16.04
CA ALA A 184 -2.88 -15.74 -16.53
C ALA A 184 -2.43 -15.47 -17.97
N GLN A 185 -3.03 -14.49 -18.65
CA GLN A 185 -2.63 -14.13 -20.02
C GLN A 185 -1.15 -13.67 -20.03
N PRO A 186 -0.37 -14.08 -21.05
CA PRO A 186 1.05 -13.71 -21.13
C PRO A 186 1.29 -12.20 -21.07
N GLU A 187 0.41 -11.41 -21.71
CA GLU A 187 0.46 -9.95 -21.72
C GLU A 187 0.29 -9.36 -20.30
N ALA A 188 -0.73 -9.79 -19.55
CA ALA A 188 -0.95 -9.32 -18.18
C ALA A 188 0.27 -9.59 -17.27
N ILE A 189 0.89 -10.77 -17.40
CA ILE A 189 2.10 -11.14 -16.64
C ILE A 189 3.31 -10.31 -17.10
N ALA A 190 3.48 -10.10 -18.41
CA ALA A 190 4.56 -9.28 -18.96
C ALA A 190 4.45 -7.82 -18.49
N THR A 191 3.24 -7.24 -18.53
CA THR A 191 2.96 -5.88 -18.05
C THR A 191 3.25 -5.77 -16.56
N LEU A 192 2.83 -6.74 -15.74
CA LEU A 192 3.16 -6.77 -14.31
C LEU A 192 4.68 -6.77 -14.07
N LYS A 193 5.43 -7.61 -14.80
CA LYS A 193 6.90 -7.68 -14.71
C LYS A 193 7.53 -6.35 -15.13
N LYS A 194 7.07 -5.74 -16.24
CA LYS A 194 7.52 -4.44 -16.74
C LYS A 194 7.28 -3.31 -15.75
N ILE A 195 6.08 -3.25 -15.15
CA ILE A 195 5.73 -2.27 -14.10
C ILE A 195 6.68 -2.42 -12.91
N TRP A 196 6.88 -3.64 -12.42
CA TRP A 196 7.74 -3.87 -11.25
C TRP A 196 9.21 -3.58 -11.52
N GLU A 197 9.70 -3.89 -12.73
CA GLU A 197 11.06 -3.51 -13.14
C GLU A 197 11.25 -2.00 -13.27
N SER A 198 10.20 -1.29 -13.67
CA SER A 198 10.20 0.17 -13.76
C SER A 198 10.07 0.83 -12.39
N ALA A 199 9.68 0.08 -11.35
CA ALA A 199 9.47 0.63 -10.02
C ALA A 199 10.78 0.88 -9.27
N VAL A 200 10.88 2.04 -8.62
CA VAL A 200 12.08 2.50 -7.89
C VAL A 200 11.79 2.52 -6.39
N PRO A 201 12.67 1.95 -5.54
CA PRO A 201 12.45 1.97 -4.10
C PRO A 201 12.55 3.39 -3.53
N LEU A 202 11.60 3.77 -2.68
CA LEU A 202 11.60 5.07 -2.00
C LEU A 202 12.71 5.20 -0.94
N GLN A 203 13.24 4.07 -0.49
CA GLN A 203 14.35 4.00 0.45
C GLN A 203 15.46 3.10 -0.11
N LYS A 204 16.69 3.60 -0.05
CA LYS A 204 17.88 2.88 -0.56
C LYS A 204 17.97 1.48 0.06
N ARG A 205 18.08 0.45 -0.79
CA ARG A 205 18.17 -0.98 -0.40
C ARG A 205 16.95 -1.52 0.37
N ASN A 206 15.83 -0.80 0.38
CA ASN A 206 14.58 -1.28 0.95
C ASN A 206 13.48 -1.26 -0.11
N HIS A 207 13.05 -2.46 -0.50
CA HIS A 207 12.04 -2.66 -1.54
C HIS A 207 10.61 -2.81 -0.95
N ARG A 208 10.33 -2.23 0.22
CA ARG A 208 8.98 -2.26 0.84
C ARG A 208 8.03 -1.33 0.12
N LEU A 209 8.46 -0.10 -0.10
CA LEU A 209 7.74 0.94 -0.82
C LEU A 209 8.45 1.19 -2.14
N LEU A 210 7.78 0.89 -3.25
CA LEU A 210 8.27 1.12 -4.60
C LEU A 210 7.37 2.16 -5.26
N SER A 211 7.97 3.15 -5.91
CA SER A 211 7.24 4.07 -6.77
C SER A 211 7.28 3.57 -8.20
N VAL A 212 6.12 3.47 -8.86
CA VAL A 212 6.06 3.13 -10.28
C VAL A 212 6.59 4.32 -11.10
N GLN A 213 7.52 4.06 -12.00
CA GLN A 213 8.09 5.08 -12.90
C GLN A 213 7.94 4.62 -14.34
N LEU A 214 8.21 5.53 -15.27
CA LEU A 214 8.35 5.14 -16.67
C LEU A 214 9.51 4.15 -16.84
N PRO A 215 9.35 3.14 -17.70
CA PRO A 215 10.38 2.17 -18.00
C PRO A 215 11.61 2.84 -18.62
N THR A 216 12.80 2.37 -18.24
CA THR A 216 14.04 2.75 -18.93
C THR A 216 14.15 2.05 -20.28
N ASP A 217 14.98 2.55 -21.19
CA ASP A 217 15.26 1.91 -22.49
C ASP A 217 15.63 0.43 -22.35
N SER A 218 16.36 0.07 -21.29
CA SER A 218 16.75 -1.32 -21.02
C SER A 218 15.57 -2.22 -20.63
N VAL A 219 14.56 -1.66 -19.96
CA VAL A 219 13.33 -2.38 -19.58
C VAL A 219 12.39 -2.46 -20.79
N GLU A 220 12.28 -1.37 -21.56
CA GLU A 220 11.55 -1.35 -22.83
C GLU A 220 12.06 -2.41 -23.82
N ALA A 221 13.38 -2.51 -23.97
CA ALA A 221 14.00 -3.51 -24.86
C ALA A 221 13.72 -4.96 -24.43
N ARG A 222 13.64 -5.24 -23.11
CA ARG A 222 13.29 -6.58 -22.59
C ARG A 222 11.82 -6.93 -22.85
N TYR A 223 10.91 -5.98 -22.63
CA TYR A 223 9.47 -6.17 -22.79
C TYR A 223 8.96 -5.48 -24.06
N ALA A 224 9.63 -5.73 -25.19
CA ALA A 224 9.29 -5.11 -26.46
C ALA A 224 7.87 -5.51 -26.90
N GLY A 225 7.05 -4.51 -27.24
CA GLY A 225 5.65 -4.72 -27.64
C GLY A 225 4.67 -4.93 -26.48
N THR A 226 5.14 -4.96 -25.23
CA THR A 226 4.27 -4.93 -24.04
C THR A 226 3.99 -3.48 -23.65
N ALA A 227 2.73 -3.15 -23.36
CA ALA A 227 2.37 -1.83 -22.85
C ALA A 227 3.14 -1.50 -21.56
N GLY A 228 3.63 -0.26 -21.46
CA GLY A 228 4.24 0.26 -20.23
C GLY A 228 3.19 0.54 -19.15
N PRO A 229 3.60 0.99 -17.95
CA PRO A 229 2.66 1.56 -16.99
C PRO A 229 1.92 2.73 -17.62
N ASP A 230 0.59 2.73 -17.52
CA ASP A 230 -0.23 3.87 -17.91
C ASP A 230 0.17 5.14 -17.15
N GLU A 231 -0.03 6.31 -17.78
CA GLU A 231 0.28 7.60 -17.16
C GLU A 231 -0.42 7.79 -15.81
N ALA A 232 -1.63 7.24 -15.65
CA ALA A 232 -2.37 7.27 -14.39
C ALA A 232 -1.69 6.46 -13.26
N VAL A 233 -0.95 5.40 -13.62
CA VAL A 233 -0.23 4.54 -12.67
C VAL A 233 1.16 5.09 -12.37
N VAL A 234 1.77 5.85 -13.26
CA VAL A 234 3.09 6.47 -13.04
C VAL A 234 3.04 7.40 -11.81
N GLY A 235 4.01 7.21 -10.90
CA GLY A 235 4.12 7.92 -9.62
C GLY A 235 3.27 7.34 -8.48
N SER A 236 2.47 6.31 -8.73
CA SER A 236 1.77 5.54 -7.69
C SER A 236 2.74 4.70 -6.85
N ILE A 237 2.26 4.14 -5.74
CA ILE A 237 3.07 3.37 -4.78
C ILE A 237 2.63 1.90 -4.75
N LEU A 238 3.59 0.99 -4.91
CA LEU A 238 3.46 -0.42 -4.57
C LEU A 238 4.03 -0.65 -3.16
N TYR A 239 3.18 -1.08 -2.24
CA TYR A 239 3.54 -1.42 -0.87
C TYR A 239 3.51 -2.93 -0.66
N THR A 240 4.69 -3.51 -0.39
CA THR A 240 4.84 -4.93 -0.10
C THR A 240 4.76 -5.22 1.40
N ARG A 241 3.83 -6.10 1.78
CA ARG A 241 3.53 -6.47 3.18
C ARG A 241 3.74 -7.96 3.38
N GLU A 242 4.10 -8.34 4.60
CA GLU A 242 4.13 -9.76 4.95
C GLU A 242 2.70 -10.26 5.21
N GLU A 243 2.38 -11.45 4.70
CA GLU A 243 1.17 -12.15 5.14
C GLU A 243 1.23 -12.39 6.65
N GLU A 244 0.09 -12.24 7.34
CA GLU A 244 0.02 -12.27 8.81
C GLU A 244 0.63 -13.52 9.46
N ASN A 245 0.68 -14.64 8.73
CA ASN A 245 1.22 -15.92 9.19
C ASN A 245 2.70 -16.18 8.79
N GLY A 246 3.34 -15.29 8.02
CA GLY A 246 4.66 -15.54 7.42
C GLY A 246 5.81 -15.72 8.43
N ARG A 247 5.83 -14.96 9.53
CA ARG A 247 6.94 -14.98 10.51
C ARG A 247 6.96 -16.18 11.45
N GLN A 248 5.80 -16.73 11.80
CA GLN A 248 5.75 -17.89 12.69
C GLN A 248 6.06 -19.20 11.99
N ASN A 249 5.71 -19.30 10.70
CA ASN A 249 6.13 -20.44 9.88
C ASN A 249 7.65 -20.50 9.73
N ALA A 250 8.32 -19.35 9.63
CA ALA A 250 9.79 -19.25 9.64
C ALA A 250 10.41 -19.60 11.01
N ARG A 251 9.83 -19.13 12.13
CA ARG A 251 10.35 -19.42 13.49
C ARG A 251 10.21 -20.89 13.91
N ASN A 252 9.21 -21.61 13.42
CA ASN A 252 8.93 -22.99 13.86
C ASN A 252 9.69 -24.07 13.06
N GLY A 253 10.62 -23.70 12.16
CA GLY A 253 11.36 -24.66 11.35
C GLY A 253 10.51 -25.44 10.33
N ASN A 254 9.23 -25.06 10.16
CA ASN A 254 8.32 -25.61 9.16
C ASN A 254 8.34 -24.81 7.83
N GLY A 255 9.40 -24.03 7.61
CA GLY A 255 10.10 -23.92 6.32
C GLY A 255 9.32 -23.48 5.09
N LYS A 256 8.17 -22.79 5.22
CA LYS A 256 7.56 -22.13 4.06
C LYS A 256 8.27 -20.80 3.83
N PRO A 257 8.84 -20.57 2.63
CA PRO A 257 9.44 -19.30 2.28
C PRO A 257 8.48 -18.14 2.52
N ARG A 258 9.04 -16.99 2.90
CA ARG A 258 8.30 -15.75 3.15
C ARG A 258 7.41 -15.43 1.94
N GLN A 259 6.12 -15.20 2.20
CA GLN A 259 5.17 -14.71 1.21
C GLN A 259 4.80 -13.26 1.50
N LEU A 260 4.70 -12.48 0.43
CA LEU A 260 4.31 -11.09 0.47
C LEU A 260 2.96 -10.90 -0.22
N THR A 261 2.22 -9.92 0.25
CA THR A 261 1.11 -9.31 -0.48
C THR A 261 1.54 -7.94 -0.96
N VAL A 262 0.94 -7.49 -2.06
CA VAL A 262 1.21 -6.18 -2.65
C VAL A 262 -0.08 -5.40 -2.63
N GLN A 263 -0.02 -4.19 -2.07
CA GLN A 263 -1.09 -3.21 -2.11
C GLN A 263 -0.64 -2.04 -2.96
N HIS A 264 -1.50 -1.57 -3.85
CA HIS A 264 -1.28 -0.37 -4.63
C HIS A 264 -1.95 0.84 -3.96
N PHE A 265 -1.35 2.01 -4.15
CA PHE A 265 -1.92 3.28 -3.76
C PHE A 265 -1.71 4.28 -4.91
N ASP A 266 -2.82 4.83 -5.42
CA ASP A 266 -2.80 5.88 -6.43
C ASP A 266 -2.00 7.12 -6.02
N SER A 267 -1.86 7.37 -4.72
CA SER A 267 -1.15 8.53 -4.20
C SER A 267 -0.28 8.21 -3.00
N VAL A 268 0.83 8.95 -2.86
CA VAL A 268 1.72 8.89 -1.70
C VAL A 268 0.99 9.20 -0.40
N TYR A 269 0.01 10.12 -0.43
CA TYR A 269 -0.81 10.45 0.73
C TYR A 269 -1.67 9.25 1.17
N GLY A 270 -2.23 8.48 0.22
CA GLY A 270 -2.98 7.27 0.53
C GLY A 270 -2.15 6.24 1.31
N ALA A 271 -0.92 5.99 0.83
CA ALA A 271 0.03 5.11 1.51
C ALA A 271 0.43 5.67 2.88
N HIS A 272 0.65 6.98 2.98
CA HIS A 272 1.03 7.67 4.22
C HIS A 272 -0.06 7.58 5.30
N ARG A 273 -1.32 7.87 4.94
CA ARG A 273 -2.46 7.75 5.85
C ARG A 273 -2.65 6.31 6.32
N LYS A 274 -2.49 5.33 5.42
CA LYS A 274 -2.63 3.91 5.77
C LYS A 274 -1.58 3.45 6.77
N THR A 275 -0.31 3.82 6.56
CA THR A 275 0.79 3.48 7.49
C THR A 275 0.65 4.19 8.83
N LEU A 276 0.19 5.45 8.84
CA LEU A 276 -0.14 6.20 10.05
C LEU A 276 -1.25 5.51 10.86
N HIS A 277 -2.38 5.23 10.21
CA HIS A 277 -3.54 4.59 10.84
C HIS A 277 -3.18 3.23 11.45
N GLU A 278 -2.40 2.41 10.73
CA GLU A 278 -1.96 1.11 11.24
C GLU A 278 -1.02 1.26 12.45
N THR A 279 -0.11 2.23 12.41
CA THR A 279 0.80 2.51 13.53
C THR A 279 0.01 2.94 14.78
N GLN A 280 -0.95 3.86 14.63
CA GLN A 280 -1.83 4.29 15.72
C GLN A 280 -2.72 3.17 16.23
N SER A 281 -3.27 2.34 15.33
CA SER A 281 -4.09 1.18 15.71
C SER A 281 -3.29 0.18 16.53
N TYR A 282 -2.05 -0.13 16.13
CA TYR A 282 -1.17 -0.98 16.93
C TYR A 282 -0.81 -0.34 18.27
N GLY A 283 -0.55 0.97 18.32
CA GLY A 283 -0.31 1.69 19.57
C GLY A 283 -1.48 1.56 20.55
N LYS A 284 -2.69 1.89 20.10
CA LYS A 284 -3.93 1.75 20.90
C LYS A 284 -4.18 0.30 21.32
N GLU A 285 -3.92 -0.67 20.45
CA GLU A 285 -4.04 -2.10 20.78
C GLU A 285 -3.02 -2.51 21.86
N ILE A 286 -1.77 -2.07 21.74
CA ILE A 286 -0.71 -2.34 22.71
C ILE A 286 -1.09 -1.79 24.09
N GLU A 287 -1.56 -0.55 24.16
CA GLU A 287 -1.99 0.08 25.42
C GLU A 287 -3.11 -0.71 26.10
N LYS A 288 -4.19 -1.03 25.34
CA LYS A 288 -5.32 -1.81 25.85
C LYS A 288 -4.91 -3.19 26.36
N LEU A 289 -4.11 -3.91 25.57
CA LEU A 289 -3.66 -5.25 25.96
C LEU A 289 -2.63 -5.21 27.11
N THR A 290 -1.86 -4.13 27.24
CA THR A 290 -0.92 -3.95 28.36
C THR A 290 -1.67 -3.73 29.66
N ALA A 291 -2.72 -2.91 29.65
CA ALA A 291 -3.62 -2.74 30.79
C ALA A 291 -4.24 -4.08 31.21
N LEU A 292 -4.80 -4.82 30.24
CA LEU A 292 -5.38 -6.15 30.48
C LEU A 292 -4.35 -7.15 31.05
N GLN A 293 -3.13 -7.19 30.50
CA GLN A 293 -2.06 -8.05 31.00
C GLN A 293 -1.68 -7.69 32.43
N GLY A 294 -1.64 -6.39 32.76
CA GLY A 294 -1.38 -5.88 34.11
C GLY A 294 -2.46 -6.29 35.12
N GLU A 295 -3.73 -6.16 34.73
CA GLU A 295 -4.89 -6.57 35.51
C GLU A 295 -4.90 -8.08 35.81
N VAL A 296 -4.70 -8.93 34.79
CA VAL A 296 -4.61 -10.39 34.96
C VAL A 296 -3.43 -10.77 35.84
N LYS A 297 -2.28 -10.08 35.70
CA LYS A 297 -1.09 -10.32 36.53
C LYS A 297 -1.31 -9.90 37.99
N ALA A 298 -2.00 -8.78 38.22
CA ALA A 298 -2.35 -8.33 39.56
C ALA A 298 -3.32 -9.30 40.26
N LEU A 299 -4.35 -9.76 39.54
CA LEU A 299 -5.29 -10.77 40.04
C LEU A 299 -4.58 -12.09 40.37
N ASN A 300 -3.71 -12.58 39.48
CA ASN A 300 -2.92 -13.77 39.71
C ASN A 300 -2.05 -13.65 40.98
N GLY A 301 -1.34 -12.52 41.13
CA GLY A 301 -0.50 -12.24 42.29
C GLY A 301 -1.30 -12.19 43.60
N ARG A 302 -2.46 -11.54 43.58
CA ARG A 302 -3.36 -11.46 44.74
C ARG A 302 -3.89 -12.83 45.14
N LEU A 303 -4.46 -13.60 44.20
CA LEU A 303 -4.94 -14.94 44.48
C LEU A 303 -3.83 -15.86 45.00
N ASN A 304 -2.63 -15.81 44.41
CA ASN A 304 -1.51 -16.64 44.85
C ASN A 304 -1.03 -16.30 46.29
N ARG A 305 -1.09 -15.02 46.67
CA ARG A 305 -0.67 -14.54 48.00
C ARG A 305 -1.74 -14.77 49.06
N ASP A 306 -2.99 -14.41 48.76
CA ASP A 306 -4.04 -14.22 49.76
C ASP A 306 -5.04 -15.40 49.80
N TRP A 307 -5.09 -16.25 48.77
CA TRP A 307 -5.92 -17.45 48.75
C TRP A 307 -5.24 -18.62 49.48
N LYS A 308 -5.36 -18.67 50.81
CA LYS A 308 -4.83 -19.74 51.65
C LYS A 308 -5.96 -20.51 52.33
N GLN A 309 -5.63 -21.68 52.87
CA GLN A 309 -6.59 -22.49 53.62
C GLN A 309 -7.15 -21.72 54.82
N ALA A 310 -6.31 -20.93 55.50
CA ALA A 310 -6.66 -20.11 56.65
C ALA A 310 -7.44 -18.82 56.33
N THR A 311 -7.53 -18.43 55.05
CA THR A 311 -8.22 -17.18 54.65
C THR A 311 -9.72 -17.31 54.92
N PRO A 312 -10.36 -16.32 55.58
CA PRO A 312 -11.79 -16.32 55.85
C PRO A 312 -12.64 -16.49 54.59
N GLU A 313 -13.77 -17.19 54.70
CA GLU A 313 -14.62 -17.48 53.54
C GLU A 313 -15.23 -16.20 52.92
N ALA A 314 -15.54 -15.19 53.74
CA ALA A 314 -16.00 -13.89 53.27
C ALA A 314 -14.97 -13.19 52.36
N GLU A 315 -13.67 -13.30 52.68
CA GLU A 315 -12.60 -12.74 51.85
C GLU A 315 -12.39 -13.55 50.56
N LYS A 316 -12.53 -14.88 50.61
CA LYS A 316 -12.51 -15.75 49.43
C LYS A 316 -13.67 -15.46 48.47
N GLU A 317 -14.84 -15.14 49.00
CA GLU A 317 -16.00 -14.77 48.18
C GLU A 317 -15.81 -13.40 47.52
N ALA A 318 -15.27 -12.41 48.26
CA ALA A 318 -14.92 -11.12 47.70
C ALA A 318 -13.89 -11.24 46.57
N MET A 319 -12.82 -12.05 46.77
CA MET A 319 -11.82 -12.32 45.73
C MET A 319 -12.42 -13.05 44.52
N ARG A 320 -13.37 -13.97 44.71
CA ARG A 320 -14.11 -14.64 43.62
C ARG A 320 -14.92 -13.64 42.80
N SER A 321 -15.69 -12.77 43.46
CA SER A 321 -16.53 -11.75 42.80
C SER A 321 -15.69 -10.77 41.98
N GLU A 322 -14.56 -10.32 42.53
CA GLU A 322 -13.61 -9.46 41.82
C GLU A 322 -12.98 -10.17 40.62
N ALA A 323 -12.54 -11.42 40.80
CA ALA A 323 -11.99 -12.24 39.71
C ALA A 323 -12.99 -12.38 38.56
N ASN A 324 -14.25 -12.70 38.87
CA ASN A 324 -15.31 -12.85 37.88
C ASN A 324 -15.59 -11.54 37.14
N THR A 325 -15.67 -10.41 37.85
CA THR A 325 -15.87 -9.08 37.24
C THR A 325 -14.73 -8.75 36.27
N LEU A 326 -13.48 -8.94 36.69
CA LEU A 326 -12.31 -8.65 35.88
C LEU A 326 -12.22 -9.58 34.66
N ILE A 327 -12.48 -10.88 34.84
CA ILE A 327 -12.49 -11.86 33.75
C ILE A 327 -13.56 -11.52 32.72
N LEU A 328 -14.77 -11.13 33.15
CA LEU A 328 -15.84 -10.71 32.24
C LEU A 328 -15.44 -9.48 31.43
N ALA A 329 -14.91 -8.43 32.08
CA ALA A 329 -14.43 -7.23 31.38
C ALA A 329 -13.31 -7.55 30.37
N CYS A 330 -12.36 -8.42 30.76
CA CYS A 330 -11.29 -8.88 29.87
C CYS A 330 -11.84 -9.66 28.66
N ARG A 331 -12.86 -10.49 28.86
CA ARG A 331 -13.49 -11.25 27.78
C ARG A 331 -14.25 -10.35 26.82
N GLU A 332 -14.98 -9.37 27.33
CA GLU A 332 -15.68 -8.39 26.49
C GLU A 332 -14.70 -7.66 25.56
N LEU A 333 -13.54 -7.24 26.09
CA LEU A 333 -12.50 -6.57 25.29
C LEU A 333 -11.95 -7.46 24.17
N LEU A 334 -11.85 -8.77 24.40
CA LEU A 334 -11.30 -9.74 23.44
C LEU A 334 -12.36 -10.40 22.53
N SER A 335 -13.65 -10.23 22.82
CA SER A 335 -14.76 -10.94 22.17
C SER A 335 -14.86 -10.71 20.64
N ALA A 336 -14.49 -9.52 20.17
CA ALA A 336 -14.55 -9.13 18.76
C ALA A 336 -13.23 -9.35 17.99
N CYS A 337 -12.25 -10.08 18.56
CA CYS A 337 -10.92 -10.20 17.98
C CYS A 337 -10.74 -11.44 17.10
N GLU A 338 -10.25 -11.25 15.86
CA GLU A 338 -9.93 -12.36 14.94
C GLU A 338 -8.51 -12.92 15.12
N ASN A 339 -7.62 -12.19 15.80
CA ASN A 339 -6.24 -12.65 16.00
C ASN A 339 -6.19 -13.88 16.91
N LYS A 340 -5.51 -14.94 16.47
CA LYS A 340 -5.42 -16.22 17.18
C LYS A 340 -4.94 -16.14 18.63
N PHE A 341 -4.02 -15.23 18.97
CA PHE A 341 -3.53 -15.10 20.35
C PHE A 341 -4.58 -14.47 21.25
N LYS A 342 -5.35 -13.53 20.72
CA LYS A 342 -6.47 -12.90 21.41
C LYS A 342 -7.63 -13.88 21.58
N VAL A 343 -7.94 -14.68 20.55
CA VAL A 343 -8.93 -15.77 20.62
C VAL A 343 -8.52 -16.80 21.68
N GLN A 344 -7.27 -17.29 21.64
CA GLN A 344 -6.77 -18.24 22.64
C GLN A 344 -6.80 -17.67 24.06
N ALA A 345 -6.48 -16.38 24.24
CA ALA A 345 -6.58 -15.71 25.52
C ALA A 345 -8.04 -15.60 26.00
N HIS A 346 -8.97 -15.24 25.10
CA HIS A 346 -10.41 -15.20 25.37
C HIS A 346 -10.93 -16.58 25.80
N ASP A 347 -10.56 -17.65 25.09
CA ASP A 347 -11.00 -19.01 25.40
C ASP A 347 -10.50 -19.44 26.78
N LEU A 348 -9.22 -19.20 27.08
CA LEU A 348 -8.64 -19.48 28.40
C LEU A 348 -9.31 -18.69 29.52
N LEU A 349 -9.68 -17.41 29.28
CA LEU A 349 -10.45 -16.62 30.25
C LEU A 349 -11.83 -17.23 30.48
N GLY A 350 -12.49 -17.73 29.42
CA GLY A 350 -13.77 -18.42 29.52
C GLY A 350 -13.71 -19.73 30.31
N GLU A 351 -12.55 -20.36 30.40
CA GLU A 351 -12.35 -21.54 31.23
C GLU A 351 -12.06 -21.23 32.71
N ILE A 352 -11.97 -19.95 33.10
CA ILE A 352 -11.83 -19.54 34.51
C ILE A 352 -13.22 -19.14 35.02
N VAL A 353 -14.02 -20.14 35.41
CA VAL A 353 -15.37 -19.94 35.95
C VAL A 353 -15.34 -20.16 37.45
N ASP A 354 -15.68 -19.12 38.24
CA ASP A 354 -15.76 -19.16 39.72
C ASP A 354 -14.52 -19.72 40.44
N LEU A 355 -13.36 -19.74 39.77
CA LEU A 355 -12.13 -20.41 40.24
C LEU A 355 -12.29 -21.91 40.51
N LYS A 356 -13.20 -22.57 39.78
CA LYS A 356 -13.48 -24.00 39.88
C LYS A 356 -12.90 -24.80 38.72
N ASP A 357 -12.72 -26.10 38.93
CA ASP A 357 -12.38 -27.06 37.89
C ASP A 357 -13.61 -27.65 37.20
N LYS A 358 -13.39 -28.53 36.20
CA LYS A 358 -14.45 -29.20 35.44
C LYS A 358 -15.35 -30.11 36.29
N SER A 359 -14.95 -30.42 37.52
CA SER A 359 -15.71 -31.23 38.48
C SER A 359 -16.42 -30.36 39.53
N ASP A 360 -16.54 -29.05 39.28
CA ASP A 360 -17.16 -28.05 40.15
C ASP A 360 -16.47 -27.89 41.52
N LYS A 361 -15.20 -28.34 41.64
CA LYS A 361 -14.39 -28.16 42.85
C LYS A 361 -13.52 -26.92 42.73
N THR A 362 -13.40 -26.14 43.81
CA THR A 362 -12.52 -24.97 43.87
C THR A 362 -11.07 -25.38 43.60
N ASN A 363 -10.48 -24.83 42.54
CA ASN A 363 -9.13 -25.15 42.10
C ASN A 363 -8.42 -23.90 41.58
N VAL A 364 -8.04 -23.03 42.53
CA VAL A 364 -7.35 -21.76 42.24
C VAL A 364 -6.00 -21.99 41.55
N GLY A 365 -5.29 -23.09 41.85
CA GLY A 365 -4.02 -23.42 41.20
C GLY A 365 -4.16 -23.59 39.68
N ALA A 366 -5.21 -24.28 39.23
CA ALA A 366 -5.50 -24.41 37.80
C ALA A 366 -5.84 -23.06 37.15
N SER A 367 -6.63 -22.21 37.83
CA SER A 367 -6.95 -20.85 37.37
C SER A 367 -5.70 -19.97 37.28
N LEU A 368 -4.78 -20.04 38.25
CA LEU A 368 -3.50 -19.33 38.23
C LEU A 368 -2.64 -19.74 37.03
N ALA A 369 -2.55 -21.04 36.75
CA ALA A 369 -1.81 -21.54 35.58
C ALA A 369 -2.40 -21.03 34.25
N LYS A 370 -3.74 -20.98 34.14
CA LYS A 370 -4.43 -20.40 32.97
C LYS A 370 -4.15 -18.90 32.83
N MET A 371 -4.16 -18.13 33.92
CA MET A 371 -3.82 -16.71 33.91
C MET A 371 -2.38 -16.47 33.41
N VAL A 372 -1.41 -17.31 33.82
CA VAL A 372 -0.05 -17.25 33.29
C VAL A 372 -0.03 -17.57 31.79
N ALA A 373 -0.78 -18.58 31.34
CA ALA A 373 -0.90 -18.91 29.93
C ALA A 373 -1.50 -17.73 29.12
N ILE A 374 -2.54 -17.07 29.63
CA ILE A 374 -3.14 -15.86 29.03
C ILE A 374 -2.08 -14.76 28.88
N ILE A 375 -1.32 -14.45 29.93
CA ILE A 375 -0.24 -13.45 29.90
C ILE A 375 0.76 -13.77 28.79
N ASN A 376 1.15 -15.04 28.62
CA ASN A 376 2.07 -15.48 27.58
C ASN A 376 1.47 -15.37 26.16
N ARG A 377 0.15 -15.59 25.99
CA ARG A 377 -0.53 -15.38 24.70
C ARG A 377 -0.55 -13.90 24.32
N LEU A 378 -0.86 -13.03 25.26
CA LEU A 378 -0.80 -11.58 25.06
C LEU A 378 0.63 -11.12 24.75
N GLN A 379 1.63 -11.67 25.45
CA GLN A 379 3.04 -11.41 25.16
C GLN A 379 3.42 -11.83 23.73
N SER A 380 2.93 -12.99 23.27
CA SER A 380 3.15 -13.45 21.90
C SER A 380 2.54 -12.50 20.86
N ARG A 381 1.40 -11.88 21.18
CA ARG A 381 0.79 -10.84 20.33
C ARG A 381 1.64 -9.57 20.30
N PHE A 382 2.25 -9.16 21.42
CA PHE A 382 3.18 -8.04 21.43
C PHE A 382 4.43 -8.29 20.56
N GLU A 383 5.02 -9.48 20.65
CA GLU A 383 6.16 -9.86 19.81
C GLU A 383 5.84 -9.82 18.30
N GLU A 384 4.58 -10.03 17.92
CA GLU A 384 4.11 -9.90 16.55
C GLU A 384 3.93 -8.43 16.15
N MET A 385 3.34 -7.62 17.03
CA MET A 385 2.99 -6.22 16.76
C MET A 385 4.20 -5.29 16.77
N TYR A 386 5.12 -5.40 17.73
CA TYR A 386 6.24 -4.44 17.85
C TYR A 386 7.05 -4.32 16.57
N PRO A 387 7.49 -5.42 15.92
CA PRO A 387 8.18 -5.30 14.65
C PRO A 387 7.29 -4.70 13.55
N LYS A 388 6.01 -5.11 13.44
CA LYS A 388 5.09 -4.60 12.41
C LYS A 388 4.85 -3.09 12.57
N GLY A 389 4.62 -2.63 13.80
CA GLY A 389 4.50 -1.22 14.15
C GLY A 389 5.77 -0.44 13.85
N GLY A 390 6.94 -0.97 14.22
CA GLY A 390 8.23 -0.34 13.91
C GLY A 390 8.48 -0.20 12.40
N PHE A 391 8.12 -1.22 11.60
CA PHE A 391 8.22 -1.12 10.15
C PHE A 391 7.23 -0.13 9.55
N ASN A 392 5.98 -0.11 10.03
CA ASN A 392 4.98 0.86 9.57
C ASN A 392 5.37 2.30 9.91
N GLN A 393 6.00 2.53 11.07
CA GLN A 393 6.54 3.83 11.45
C GLN A 393 7.70 4.25 10.53
N GLN A 394 8.60 3.33 10.19
CA GLN A 394 9.68 3.60 9.22
C GLN A 394 9.11 3.95 7.84
N ASP A 395 8.15 3.16 7.35
CA ASP A 395 7.49 3.38 6.06
C ASP A 395 6.76 4.74 6.06
N HIS A 396 6.07 5.08 7.16
CA HIS A 396 5.42 6.38 7.36
C HIS A 396 6.40 7.55 7.26
N MET A 397 7.54 7.49 7.98
CA MET A 397 8.57 8.54 7.93
C MET A 397 9.19 8.71 6.54
N VAL A 398 9.39 7.61 5.81
CA VAL A 398 9.89 7.64 4.43
C VAL A 398 8.89 8.38 3.54
N LEU A 399 7.60 8.02 3.61
CA LEU A 399 6.54 8.66 2.84
C LEU A 399 6.40 10.15 3.19
N GLU A 400 6.45 10.49 4.48
CA GLU A 400 6.39 11.88 4.96
C GLU A 400 7.55 12.70 4.40
N THR A 401 8.77 12.15 4.40
CA THR A 401 9.96 12.83 3.85
C THR A 401 9.77 13.19 2.38
N HIS A 402 9.27 12.25 1.57
CA HIS A 402 8.99 12.49 0.15
C HIS A 402 7.84 13.50 -0.05
N ILE A 403 6.78 13.41 0.74
CA ILE A 403 5.67 14.38 0.73
C ILE A 403 6.19 15.80 1.01
N GLN A 404 6.94 15.98 2.10
CA GLN A 404 7.48 17.28 2.49
C GLN A 404 8.43 17.86 1.42
N GLN A 405 9.26 17.03 0.80
CA GLN A 405 10.14 17.45 -0.29
C GLN A 405 9.35 17.93 -1.52
N HIS A 406 8.33 17.19 -1.94
CA HIS A 406 7.48 17.59 -3.08
C HIS A 406 6.67 18.85 -2.78
N GLU A 407 6.06 18.94 -1.60
CA GLU A 407 5.32 20.13 -1.16
C GLU A 407 6.23 21.37 -1.11
N GLN A 408 7.44 21.23 -0.57
CA GLN A 408 8.41 22.32 -0.52
C GLN A 408 8.87 22.74 -1.91
N THR A 409 9.06 21.80 -2.83
CA THR A 409 9.44 22.06 -4.22
C THR A 409 8.35 22.88 -4.93
N MET A 410 7.09 22.44 -4.85
CA MET A 410 5.94 23.16 -5.43
C MET A 410 5.75 24.54 -4.81
N ARG A 411 5.91 24.65 -3.49
CA ARG A 411 5.84 25.94 -2.77
C ARG A 411 6.93 26.91 -3.24
N ARG A 412 8.19 26.48 -3.27
CA ARG A 412 9.31 27.33 -3.72
C ARG A 412 9.09 27.83 -5.14
N PHE A 413 8.62 26.96 -6.03
CA PHE A 413 8.31 27.34 -7.41
C PHE A 413 7.20 28.41 -7.46
N ARG A 414 6.08 28.20 -6.75
CA ARG A 414 4.98 29.16 -6.69
C ARG A 414 5.42 30.51 -6.10
N ASP A 415 6.18 30.49 -5.01
CA ASP A 415 6.65 31.69 -4.31
C ASP A 415 7.65 32.48 -5.20
N ALA A 416 8.52 31.78 -5.95
CA ALA A 416 9.40 32.38 -6.95
C ALA A 416 8.62 33.05 -8.09
N LEU A 417 7.60 32.39 -8.63
CA LEU A 417 6.71 33.00 -9.63
C LEU A 417 6.04 34.27 -9.09
N GLN A 418 5.44 34.19 -7.90
CA GLN A 418 4.73 35.32 -7.31
C GLN A 418 5.65 36.52 -7.05
N THR A 419 6.88 36.27 -6.59
CA THR A 419 7.85 37.32 -6.28
C THR A 419 8.42 37.98 -7.53
N ASN A 420 8.67 37.20 -8.59
CA ASN A 420 9.43 37.66 -9.77
C ASN A 420 8.58 37.91 -11.01
N ALA A 421 7.27 37.61 -11.01
CA ALA A 421 6.39 37.79 -12.16
C ALA A 421 6.43 39.20 -12.75
N GLY A 422 6.61 40.22 -11.90
CA GLY A 422 6.71 41.63 -12.31
C GLY A 422 7.80 41.91 -13.35
N VAL A 423 8.81 41.03 -13.48
CA VAL A 423 9.87 41.15 -14.50
C VAL A 423 9.32 41.21 -15.93
N VAL A 424 8.15 40.59 -16.20
CA VAL A 424 7.50 40.65 -17.51
C VAL A 424 6.87 42.03 -17.78
N ASN A 425 6.58 42.80 -16.73
CA ASN A 425 6.03 44.15 -16.81
C ASN A 425 7.09 45.26 -16.67
N ASP A 426 8.35 44.89 -16.40
CA ASP A 426 9.45 45.83 -16.57
C ASP A 426 9.40 46.34 -18.03
N ARG A 427 9.74 47.60 -18.28
CA ARG A 427 9.71 48.21 -19.62
C ARG A 427 10.75 47.59 -20.55
N LEU A 428 10.55 46.32 -20.91
CA LEU A 428 11.43 45.51 -21.73
C LEU A 428 11.22 45.92 -23.18
N GLU A 429 12.32 46.17 -23.90
CA GLU A 429 12.26 46.40 -25.35
C GLU A 429 11.60 45.22 -26.08
N LEU A 430 11.64 44.02 -25.49
CA LEU A 430 10.95 42.81 -25.95
C LEU A 430 9.50 43.09 -26.34
N PHE A 431 8.76 43.84 -25.53
CA PHE A 431 7.34 44.17 -25.77
C PHE A 431 7.15 45.59 -26.34
N GLY A 432 8.24 46.29 -26.66
CA GLY A 432 8.21 47.62 -27.25
C GLY A 432 7.93 47.62 -28.76
N SER A 433 7.73 48.80 -29.33
CA SER A 433 7.45 49.00 -30.76
C SER A 433 8.67 48.87 -31.68
N ARG A 434 9.87 48.74 -31.12
CA ARG A 434 11.12 48.59 -31.87
C ARG A 434 11.23 47.20 -32.47
N ASP A 435 11.68 47.09 -33.72
CA ASP A 435 12.03 45.79 -34.30
C ASP A 435 13.31 45.23 -33.67
N LEU A 436 13.24 43.99 -33.20
CA LEU A 436 14.34 43.25 -32.62
C LEU A 436 14.76 42.13 -33.56
N SER A 437 16.08 41.92 -33.69
CA SER A 437 16.61 40.73 -34.37
C SER A 437 16.32 39.47 -33.56
N SER A 438 16.31 38.29 -34.22
CA SER A 438 16.05 37.01 -33.55
C SER A 438 16.97 36.76 -32.34
N LYS A 439 18.25 37.12 -32.45
CA LYS A 439 19.23 36.99 -31.34
C LYS A 439 18.89 37.90 -30.15
N GLN A 440 18.38 39.10 -30.41
CA GLN A 440 17.97 40.02 -29.35
C GLN A 440 16.70 39.53 -28.66
N THR A 441 15.74 39.02 -29.42
CA THR A 441 14.54 38.40 -28.87
C THR A 441 14.90 37.20 -27.99
N GLU A 442 15.71 36.26 -28.49
CA GLU A 442 16.18 35.09 -27.72
C GLU A 442 16.91 35.49 -26.44
N GLY A 443 17.84 36.45 -26.51
CA GLY A 443 18.58 36.94 -25.35
C GLY A 443 17.68 37.59 -24.29
N GLN A 444 16.69 38.39 -24.70
CA GLN A 444 15.75 39.02 -23.78
C GLN A 444 14.75 38.02 -23.20
N SER A 445 14.20 37.11 -24.01
CA SER A 445 13.33 36.02 -23.53
C SER A 445 14.06 35.14 -22.51
N GLY A 446 15.31 34.74 -22.80
CA GLY A 446 16.15 33.98 -21.86
C GLY A 446 16.43 34.76 -20.58
N GLY A 447 16.67 36.07 -20.68
CA GLY A 447 16.85 36.94 -19.52
C GLY A 447 15.59 37.11 -18.65
N VAL A 448 14.40 37.07 -19.24
CA VAL A 448 13.12 37.03 -18.48
C VAL A 448 12.98 35.69 -17.77
N LEU A 449 13.12 34.58 -18.48
CA LEU A 449 13.00 33.23 -17.92
C LEU A 449 14.00 32.98 -16.77
N GLY A 450 15.24 33.44 -16.91
CA GLY A 450 16.26 33.34 -15.86
C GLY A 450 15.94 34.19 -14.63
N ARG A 451 15.33 35.37 -14.81
CA ARG A 451 14.94 36.26 -13.70
C ARG A 451 13.66 35.82 -12.98
N LEU A 452 12.77 35.07 -13.63
CA LEU A 452 11.61 34.46 -12.97
C LEU A 452 12.03 33.47 -11.88
N ARG A 453 13.22 32.85 -12.00
CA ARG A 453 13.75 31.84 -11.06
C ARG A 453 12.78 30.69 -10.78
N ALA A 454 11.94 30.38 -11.76
CA ALA A 454 10.93 29.33 -11.70
C ALA A 454 11.14 28.42 -12.91
N ASN A 455 12.09 27.47 -12.80
CA ASN A 455 12.38 26.52 -13.87
C ASN A 455 11.57 25.23 -13.65
N PRO A 456 10.71 24.79 -14.59
CA PRO A 456 9.97 23.54 -14.47
C PRO A 456 10.87 22.30 -14.46
N ASP A 457 12.11 22.37 -14.96
CA ASP A 457 13.05 21.24 -14.88
C ASP A 457 13.39 20.89 -13.42
N ASP A 458 13.38 21.88 -12.53
CA ASP A 458 13.54 21.66 -11.09
C ASP A 458 12.35 20.87 -10.52
N LEU A 459 11.15 21.05 -11.08
CA LEU A 459 9.98 20.26 -10.68
C LEU A 459 10.16 18.81 -11.13
N ARG A 460 10.55 18.56 -12.38
CA ARG A 460 10.72 17.18 -12.92
C ARG A 460 11.83 16.40 -12.23
N ALA A 461 12.94 17.07 -11.89
CA ALA A 461 14.06 16.40 -11.22
C ALA A 461 13.67 15.92 -9.81
N ASN A 462 12.83 16.70 -9.12
CA ASN A 462 12.52 16.54 -7.71
C ASN A 462 11.15 15.91 -7.43
N ILE A 463 10.19 15.96 -8.36
CA ILE A 463 8.83 15.43 -8.20
C ILE A 463 8.65 14.15 -8.99
N ARG A 464 8.30 13.06 -8.29
CA ARG A 464 8.19 11.72 -8.88
C ARG A 464 6.94 10.94 -8.47
N LEU A 465 6.12 11.51 -7.59
CA LEU A 465 5.00 10.82 -6.96
C LEU A 465 3.67 11.48 -7.25
N GLN A 466 2.63 10.66 -7.36
CA GLN A 466 1.25 11.11 -7.34
C GLN A 466 0.86 11.59 -5.93
N PRO A 467 0.06 12.66 -5.80
CA PRO A 467 -0.64 13.37 -6.88
C PRO A 467 0.15 14.57 -7.45
N PHE A 468 1.43 14.74 -7.13
CA PHE A 468 2.18 15.95 -7.49
C PHE A 468 2.55 16.03 -8.99
N LEU A 469 2.72 14.87 -9.64
CA LEU A 469 3.13 14.76 -11.04
C LEU A 469 2.22 15.55 -12.01
N PRO A 470 0.88 15.35 -12.01
CA PRO A 470 -0.02 16.11 -12.88
C PRO A 470 0.15 17.63 -12.79
N TYR A 471 0.38 18.17 -11.59
CA TYR A 471 0.61 19.61 -11.41
C TYR A 471 1.94 20.04 -12.01
N ALA A 472 3.00 19.27 -11.81
CA ALA A 472 4.32 19.56 -12.36
C ALA A 472 4.31 19.54 -13.89
N ASP A 473 3.66 18.52 -14.48
CA ASP A 473 3.54 18.38 -15.93
C ASP A 473 2.71 19.50 -16.55
N LYS A 474 1.60 19.87 -15.91
CA LYS A 474 0.77 20.97 -16.40
C LYS A 474 1.49 22.33 -16.32
N ILE A 475 2.22 22.58 -15.22
CA ILE A 475 3.07 23.78 -15.09
C ILE A 475 4.13 23.82 -16.20
N ARG A 476 4.77 22.69 -16.51
CA ARG A 476 5.74 22.62 -17.61
C ARG A 476 5.11 23.01 -18.95
N GLY A 477 3.94 22.47 -19.29
CA GLY A 477 3.24 22.85 -20.52
C GLY A 477 2.96 24.35 -20.59
N LYS A 478 2.62 24.99 -19.46
CA LYS A 478 2.44 26.45 -19.39
C LYS A 478 3.76 27.22 -19.50
N TYR A 479 4.84 26.68 -18.98
CA TYR A 479 6.17 27.27 -19.14
C TYR A 479 6.66 27.24 -20.60
N GLU A 480 6.38 26.15 -21.33
CA GLU A 480 6.64 26.07 -22.77
C GLU A 480 5.80 27.10 -23.55
N GLY A 481 4.54 27.28 -23.16
CA GLY A 481 3.68 28.35 -23.64
C GLY A 481 4.25 29.74 -23.37
N LEU A 482 4.76 29.99 -22.15
CA LEU A 482 5.44 31.24 -21.80
C LEU A 482 6.66 31.50 -22.68
N ASN A 483 7.54 30.50 -22.85
CA ASN A 483 8.72 30.65 -23.71
C ASN A 483 8.32 31.00 -25.16
N SER A 484 7.25 30.37 -25.67
CA SER A 484 6.72 30.67 -27.00
C SER A 484 6.16 32.09 -27.08
N ALA A 485 5.39 32.53 -26.09
CA ALA A 485 4.83 33.88 -26.00
C ALA A 485 5.91 34.97 -25.90
N LEU A 486 6.97 34.72 -25.12
CA LEU A 486 8.11 35.64 -25.03
C LEU A 486 8.83 35.79 -26.38
N ARG A 487 8.97 34.71 -27.15
CA ARG A 487 9.61 34.73 -28.48
C ARG A 487 8.73 35.39 -29.54
N SER A 488 7.41 35.24 -29.44
CA SER A 488 6.44 35.95 -30.29
C SER A 488 6.20 37.40 -29.85
N ARG A 489 6.83 37.84 -28.75
CA ARG A 489 6.72 39.19 -28.19
C ARG A 489 5.29 39.52 -27.74
N ASP A 490 4.53 38.50 -27.30
CA ASP A 490 3.17 38.64 -26.82
C ASP A 490 3.15 38.78 -25.29
N LEU A 491 2.93 40.02 -24.83
CA LEU A 491 2.85 40.34 -23.40
C LEU A 491 1.66 39.67 -22.73
N SER A 492 0.49 39.69 -23.38
CA SER A 492 -0.75 39.15 -22.80
C SER A 492 -0.63 37.64 -22.61
N ALA A 493 -0.16 36.93 -23.63
CA ALA A 493 0.03 35.48 -23.54
C ALA A 493 1.14 35.09 -22.52
N SER A 494 2.16 35.95 -22.36
CA SER A 494 3.19 35.75 -21.33
C SER A 494 2.63 35.91 -19.92
N GLN A 495 1.78 36.93 -19.71
CA GLN A 495 1.10 37.15 -18.44
C GLN A 495 0.10 36.03 -18.13
N ASP A 496 -0.65 35.56 -19.14
CA ASP A 496 -1.56 34.43 -19.03
C ASP A 496 -0.85 33.18 -18.53
N ALA A 497 0.26 32.80 -19.17
CA ALA A 497 1.01 31.60 -18.80
C ALA A 497 1.54 31.66 -17.35
N ILE A 498 2.01 32.82 -16.90
CA ILE A 498 2.48 33.03 -15.52
C ILE A 498 1.34 32.87 -14.52
N VAL A 499 0.19 33.50 -14.77
CA VAL A 499 -0.99 33.38 -13.92
C VAL A 499 -1.46 31.92 -13.87
N GLN A 500 -1.54 31.24 -15.03
CA GLN A 500 -1.93 29.83 -15.12
C GLN A 500 -1.02 28.92 -14.28
N MET A 501 0.31 29.05 -14.41
CA MET A 501 1.27 28.28 -13.60
C MET A 501 1.07 28.49 -12.09
N HIS A 502 0.83 29.73 -11.67
CA HIS A 502 0.61 30.06 -10.26
C HIS A 502 -0.69 29.51 -9.72
N VAL A 503 -1.78 29.57 -10.50
CA VAL A 503 -3.08 29.01 -10.14
C VAL A 503 -3.00 27.47 -10.02
N ILE A 504 -2.29 26.80 -10.94
CA ILE A 504 -2.01 25.35 -10.81
C ILE A 504 -1.27 25.05 -9.50
N GLY A 505 -0.24 25.84 -9.15
CA GLY A 505 0.47 25.72 -7.87
C GLY A 505 -0.40 26.02 -6.63
N LYS A 506 -1.48 26.79 -6.79
CA LYS A 506 -2.47 27.02 -5.73
C LYS A 506 -3.42 25.82 -5.57
N PHE A 507 -3.89 25.22 -6.67
CA PHE A 507 -4.69 23.99 -6.60
C PHE A 507 -3.91 22.86 -5.90
N GLN A 508 -2.62 22.72 -6.19
CA GLN A 508 -1.76 21.78 -5.47
C GLN A 508 -1.72 22.07 -3.95
N ALA A 509 -1.65 23.33 -3.54
CA ALA A 509 -1.65 23.70 -2.13
C ALA A 509 -2.97 23.35 -1.43
N VAL A 510 -4.11 23.53 -2.12
CA VAL A 510 -5.43 23.09 -1.65
C VAL A 510 -5.49 21.58 -1.51
N ARG A 511 -4.96 20.84 -2.49
CA ARG A 511 -4.86 19.38 -2.43
C ARG A 511 -4.09 18.92 -1.19
N THR A 512 -2.93 19.52 -0.91
CA THR A 512 -2.17 19.28 0.32
C THR A 512 -2.96 19.65 1.57
N CYS A 513 -3.72 20.75 1.53
CA CYS A 513 -4.58 21.15 2.65
C CYS A 513 -5.59 20.05 2.97
N PHE A 514 -6.30 19.58 1.96
CA PHE A 514 -7.29 18.52 2.09
C PHE A 514 -6.70 17.22 2.65
N GLU A 515 -5.49 16.85 2.25
CA GLU A 515 -4.82 15.66 2.80
C GLU A 515 -4.40 15.80 4.26
N ARG A 516 -3.85 16.95 4.65
CA ARG A 516 -3.51 17.20 6.05
C ARG A 516 -4.75 17.24 6.95
N VAL A 517 -5.89 17.76 6.44
CA VAL A 517 -7.16 17.68 7.16
C VAL A 517 -7.59 16.22 7.34
N LYS A 518 -7.51 15.39 6.30
CA LYS A 518 -7.82 13.95 6.39
C LYS A 518 -6.91 13.24 7.39
N GLU A 519 -5.63 13.58 7.46
CA GLU A 519 -4.69 13.05 8.45
C GLU A 519 -5.07 13.44 9.88
N TYR A 520 -5.38 14.71 10.11
CA TYR A 520 -5.79 15.20 11.43
C TYR A 520 -7.08 14.54 11.92
N ILE A 521 -8.01 14.24 11.01
CA ILE A 521 -9.25 13.53 11.32
C ILE A 521 -8.98 12.10 11.84
N ILE A 522 -7.90 11.45 11.43
CA ILE A 522 -7.55 10.09 11.92
C ILE A 522 -7.29 10.13 13.45
N ASP A 523 -6.68 11.20 13.95
CA ASP A 523 -6.44 11.43 15.38
C ASP A 523 -7.47 12.40 16.00
N GLY A 524 -8.73 12.29 15.54
CA GLY A 524 -9.79 13.24 15.87
C GLY A 524 -10.13 13.34 17.37
N GLU A 525 -9.76 12.35 18.18
CA GLU A 525 -9.88 12.39 19.63
C GLU A 525 -9.00 13.49 20.25
N ASN A 526 -7.80 13.71 19.69
CA ASN A 526 -6.77 14.57 20.27
C ASN A 526 -6.60 15.91 19.56
N ILE A 527 -7.12 16.05 18.33
CA ILE A 527 -6.96 17.28 17.55
C ILE A 527 -8.20 18.16 17.66
N PRO A 528 -8.08 19.38 18.24
CA PRO A 528 -9.18 20.32 18.34
C PRO A 528 -9.62 20.85 16.98
N VAL A 529 -10.92 21.15 16.85
CA VAL A 529 -11.52 21.67 15.61
C VAL A 529 -10.88 23.01 15.21
N SER A 530 -10.53 23.84 16.21
CA SER A 530 -9.86 25.12 16.01
C SER A 530 -8.53 25.01 15.25
N ARG A 531 -7.76 23.93 15.48
CA ARG A 531 -6.48 23.71 14.79
C ARG A 531 -6.68 23.42 13.30
N ILE A 532 -7.72 22.67 12.95
CA ILE A 532 -8.09 22.41 11.55
C ILE A 532 -8.58 23.70 10.90
N ARG A 533 -9.42 24.47 11.60
CA ARG A 533 -9.91 25.78 11.13
C ARG A 533 -8.77 26.73 10.81
N ASP A 534 -7.82 26.92 11.72
CA ASP A 534 -6.70 27.85 11.53
C ASP A 534 -5.80 27.43 10.35
N PHE A 535 -5.73 26.13 10.06
CA PHE A 535 -5.03 25.62 8.91
C PHE A 535 -5.78 25.90 7.59
N VAL A 536 -7.11 25.71 7.56
CA VAL A 536 -7.95 26.08 6.41
C VAL A 536 -7.96 27.60 6.18
N HIS A 537 -8.01 28.40 7.25
CA HIS A 537 -7.94 29.86 7.19
C HIS A 537 -6.68 30.35 6.47
N ARG A 538 -5.51 29.82 6.84
CA ARG A 538 -4.24 30.12 6.14
C ARG A 538 -4.28 29.71 4.67
N MET A 539 -4.99 28.63 4.33
CA MET A 539 -5.16 28.23 2.93
C MET A 539 -6.08 29.20 2.18
N ASN A 540 -7.14 29.70 2.82
CA ASN A 540 -7.99 30.76 2.27
C ASN A 540 -7.22 32.06 2.01
N GLU A 541 -6.29 32.45 2.89
CA GLU A 541 -5.42 33.60 2.65
C GLU A 541 -4.55 33.40 1.40
N VAL A 542 -3.93 32.23 1.26
CA VAL A 542 -3.12 31.88 0.07
C VAL A 542 -3.98 31.84 -1.19
N PHE A 543 -5.21 31.35 -1.10
CA PHE A 543 -6.17 31.20 -2.21
C PHE A 543 -7.09 32.43 -2.40
N SER A 544 -6.82 33.55 -1.74
CA SER A 544 -7.71 34.72 -1.73
C SER A 544 -7.73 35.48 -3.06
N THR A 545 -6.62 35.49 -3.78
CA THR A 545 -6.44 36.24 -5.03
C THR A 545 -6.13 35.30 -6.20
N LEU A 546 -6.84 35.44 -7.31
CA LEU A 546 -6.54 34.73 -8.56
C LEU A 546 -5.29 35.32 -9.23
N GLN A 547 -5.15 36.63 -9.12
CA GLN A 547 -4.22 37.46 -9.89
C GLN A 547 -2.82 37.46 -9.27
N ILE A 548 -1.79 37.38 -10.13
CA ILE A 548 -0.42 37.83 -9.78
C ILE A 548 -0.21 39.29 -10.21
N PHE A 549 -0.85 39.70 -11.31
CA PHE A 549 -0.79 41.06 -11.82
C PHE A 549 -2.11 41.79 -11.49
N PRO A 550 -2.08 43.00 -10.92
CA PRO A 550 -3.29 43.70 -10.45
C PRO A 550 -4.42 43.85 -11.48
N ASP A 551 -4.07 43.98 -12.76
CA ASP A 551 -5.04 44.28 -13.83
C ASP A 551 -5.18 43.13 -14.85
N HIS A 552 -4.64 41.93 -14.58
CA HIS A 552 -4.65 40.81 -15.54
C HIS A 552 -5.32 39.56 -14.98
N THR A 553 -6.32 39.05 -15.68
CA THR A 553 -7.12 37.90 -15.24
C THR A 553 -7.29 36.89 -16.37
N VAL A 554 -7.09 35.60 -16.07
CA VAL A 554 -7.24 34.52 -17.05
C VAL A 554 -8.64 33.92 -16.92
N ALA A 555 -9.54 34.30 -17.83
CA ALA A 555 -10.96 33.90 -17.79
C ALA A 555 -11.16 32.37 -17.73
N SER A 556 -10.34 31.61 -18.46
CA SER A 556 -10.46 30.14 -18.52
C SER A 556 -10.14 29.41 -17.21
N TYR A 557 -9.55 30.10 -16.22
CA TYR A 557 -9.26 29.54 -14.89
C TYR A 557 -10.17 30.11 -13.81
N GLN A 558 -10.99 31.11 -14.14
CA GLN A 558 -11.76 31.88 -13.16
C GLN A 558 -12.83 31.06 -12.45
N ASP A 559 -13.64 30.31 -13.19
CA ASP A 559 -14.75 29.53 -12.62
C ASP A 559 -14.23 28.44 -11.66
N ALA A 560 -13.20 27.69 -12.07
CA ALA A 560 -12.57 26.66 -11.25
C ALA A 560 -11.94 27.26 -9.97
N PHE A 561 -11.31 28.44 -10.09
CA PHE A 561 -10.74 29.14 -8.95
C PHE A 561 -11.83 29.63 -7.98
N VAL A 562 -12.87 30.28 -8.49
CA VAL A 562 -13.98 30.78 -7.68
C VAL A 562 -14.68 29.62 -6.96
N HIS A 563 -14.92 28.51 -7.65
CA HIS A 563 -15.48 27.30 -7.06
C HIS A 563 -14.66 26.85 -5.84
N ILE A 564 -13.35 26.58 -6.00
CA ILE A 564 -12.51 26.10 -4.89
C ILE A 564 -12.38 27.11 -3.76
N ARG A 565 -12.28 28.41 -4.07
CA ARG A 565 -12.26 29.47 -3.06
C ARG A 565 -13.54 29.44 -2.21
N ASP A 566 -14.69 29.34 -2.86
CA ASP A 566 -15.98 29.33 -2.17
C ASP A 566 -16.14 28.04 -1.34
N GLU A 567 -15.62 26.89 -1.81
CA GLU A 567 -15.59 25.65 -1.03
C GLU A 567 -14.71 25.75 0.23
N LEU A 568 -13.51 26.33 0.11
CA LEU A 568 -12.64 26.56 1.27
C LEU A 568 -13.29 27.50 2.30
N GLN A 569 -14.00 28.53 1.83
CA GLN A 569 -14.78 29.43 2.72
C GLN A 569 -15.91 28.69 3.43
N ARG A 570 -16.63 27.80 2.73
CA ARG A 570 -17.68 26.97 3.36
C ARG A 570 -17.09 26.04 4.42
N ILE A 571 -15.96 25.40 4.15
CA ILE A 571 -15.26 24.55 5.11
C ILE A 571 -14.86 25.38 6.34
N GLU A 572 -14.24 26.55 6.15
CA GLU A 572 -13.83 27.41 7.26
C GLU A 572 -15.03 27.86 8.12
N HIS A 573 -16.13 28.28 7.47
CA HIS A 573 -17.34 28.70 8.18
C HIS A 573 -17.97 27.55 8.97
N GLY A 574 -18.04 26.36 8.37
CA GLY A 574 -18.51 25.14 9.04
C GLY A 574 -17.64 24.82 10.26
N LEU A 575 -16.31 24.84 10.10
CA LEU A 575 -15.37 24.60 11.21
C LEU A 575 -15.49 25.65 12.32
N ALA A 576 -15.73 26.93 11.98
CA ALA A 576 -15.93 27.99 12.97
C ALA A 576 -17.19 27.76 13.82
N HIS A 577 -18.27 27.24 13.23
CA HIS A 577 -19.49 26.87 13.96
C HIS A 577 -19.21 25.80 15.03
N TYR A 578 -18.40 24.79 14.71
CA TYR A 578 -18.07 23.68 15.61
C TYR A 578 -16.95 24.01 16.61
N ALA A 579 -16.03 24.90 16.26
CA ALA A 579 -14.95 25.32 17.17
C ALA A 579 -15.46 25.95 18.47
N GLY A 580 -16.64 26.59 18.44
CA GLY A 580 -17.30 27.13 19.64
C GLY A 580 -18.05 26.10 20.48
N LYS A 581 -18.18 24.85 20.02
CA LYS A 581 -18.96 23.75 20.64
C LYS A 581 -18.09 22.52 20.96
N ASP A 582 -16.77 22.67 20.91
CA ASP A 582 -15.76 21.60 20.91
C ASP A 582 -15.56 20.93 22.28
N THR A 583 -16.65 20.45 22.90
CA THR A 583 -16.64 19.84 24.24
C THR A 583 -16.97 18.34 24.26
N ASP A 584 -17.61 17.78 23.23
CA ASP A 584 -17.94 16.33 23.16
C ASP A 584 -17.15 15.60 22.05
N VAL A 585 -16.58 14.44 22.40
CA VAL A 585 -15.77 13.59 21.49
C VAL A 585 -16.66 12.86 20.48
N GLY A 586 -17.89 12.52 20.85
CA GLY A 586 -18.86 11.85 19.97
C GLY A 586 -19.28 12.75 18.81
N GLU A 587 -19.78 13.95 19.11
CA GLU A 587 -20.15 14.97 18.12
C GLU A 587 -18.97 15.34 17.21
N ARG A 588 -17.76 15.46 17.76
CA ARG A 588 -16.55 15.76 16.98
C ARG A 588 -16.26 14.65 15.96
N THR A 589 -16.40 13.40 16.35
CA THR A 589 -16.12 12.24 15.48
C THR A 589 -17.11 12.19 14.30
N GLU A 590 -18.39 12.46 14.54
CA GLU A 590 -19.41 12.52 13.47
C GLU A 590 -19.15 13.69 12.50
N MET A 591 -18.81 14.86 13.04
CA MET A 591 -18.47 16.04 12.25
C MET A 591 -17.24 15.77 11.37
N TYR A 592 -16.18 15.17 11.93
CA TYR A 592 -14.99 14.79 11.17
C TYR A 592 -15.28 13.75 10.09
N GLY A 593 -16.17 12.78 10.36
CA GLY A 593 -16.66 11.84 9.35
C GLY A 593 -17.37 12.55 8.19
N SER A 594 -18.18 13.57 8.49
CA SER A 594 -18.88 14.39 7.49
C SER A 594 -17.93 15.28 6.68
N LEU A 595 -16.99 15.94 7.35
CA LEU A 595 -15.96 16.76 6.72
C LEU A 595 -15.06 15.94 5.79
N LYS A 596 -14.65 14.75 6.21
CA LYS A 596 -13.87 13.84 5.36
C LYS A 596 -14.61 13.50 4.07
N LYS A 597 -15.88 13.09 4.18
CA LYS A 597 -16.72 12.77 3.00
C LYS A 597 -16.88 13.99 2.08
N TYR A 598 -17.08 15.16 2.65
CA TYR A 598 -17.19 16.42 1.89
C TYR A 598 -15.91 16.70 1.10
N ILE A 599 -14.75 16.67 1.75
CA ILE A 599 -13.46 16.89 1.09
C ILE A 599 -13.18 15.84 0.02
N GLU A 600 -13.60 14.59 0.21
CA GLU A 600 -13.44 13.50 -0.77
C GLU A 600 -14.31 13.69 -2.03
N GLN A 601 -15.35 14.52 -1.99
CA GLN A 601 -16.16 14.86 -3.18
C GLN A 601 -15.42 15.82 -4.13
N HIS A 602 -14.41 16.53 -3.65
CA HIS A 602 -13.66 17.50 -4.45
C HIS A 602 -12.37 16.88 -5.00
N ASN A 603 -12.46 16.31 -6.21
CA ASN A 603 -11.30 15.80 -6.93
C ASN A 603 -10.55 16.96 -7.61
N ILE A 604 -9.52 17.48 -6.95
CA ILE A 604 -8.74 18.61 -7.46
C ILE A 604 -7.99 18.23 -8.75
N GLU A 605 -7.55 16.98 -8.89
CA GLU A 605 -6.89 16.49 -10.10
C GLU A 605 -7.85 16.42 -11.31
N GLU A 606 -9.13 16.15 -11.08
CA GLU A 606 -10.17 16.21 -12.12
C GLU A 606 -10.46 17.65 -12.55
N ILE A 607 -10.55 18.59 -11.61
CA ILE A 607 -10.64 20.01 -11.95
C ILE A 607 -9.40 20.42 -12.76
N LEU A 608 -8.21 20.01 -12.30
CA LEU A 608 -6.96 20.29 -12.98
C LEU A 608 -6.97 19.76 -14.42
N SER A 609 -7.45 18.53 -14.67
CA SER A 609 -7.43 17.93 -16.01
C SER A 609 -8.31 18.68 -17.03
N THR A 610 -9.40 19.31 -16.59
CA THR A 610 -10.30 20.09 -17.45
C THR A 610 -9.77 21.47 -17.85
N LEU A 611 -8.78 22.00 -17.11
CA LEU A 611 -8.21 23.31 -17.41
C LEU A 611 -7.40 23.28 -18.72
N PRO A 612 -7.39 24.37 -19.52
CA PRO A 612 -6.62 24.43 -20.75
C PRO A 612 -5.12 24.53 -20.48
#